data_AF-A0A0F9FDA8-F1
#
_entry.id   AF-A0A0F9FDA8-F1
#
_cell.length_a   1.000
_cell.length_b   1.000
_cell.length_c   1.000
_cell.angle_alpha   90.00
_cell.angle_beta   90.00
_cell.angle_gamma   90.00
#
_symmetry.space_group_name_H-M   'P 1'
#
loop_
_entity.id
_entity.type
_entity.pdbx_description
1 polymer ?
#
loop_
_entity_poly.entity_id
_entity_poly.type
_entity_poly.pdbx_seq_one_letter_code
_entity_poly.pdbx_strand_id
1 'polypeptide(L)'
;PNQPDREELVFNTGGRRVTKIRYLLGEIFIMTGHGESFDSFPAIAAHVTAYARMYLWQLMQQVGYGNYMYCDTDSLIINEIGLDNLHDLISSTTLGGLKIEKKTRSLIIRGLKDYTFGSKTVIKGIRKNAIELSAGVYQQELWPSFRGLLHNAEPETYTVKTIVKHLSREYTKGDVSIDGVVVPFVFDDSVAIP
;
A
#
# COMPACT_ATOMS: atom_id res chain seq x y z
N PRO A 1 -39.44 -11.59 3.60
CA PRO A 1 -38.79 -12.88 3.95
C PRO A 1 -38.19 -13.53 2.68
N ASN A 2 -36.90 -13.90 2.69
CA ASN A 2 -36.15 -14.46 1.55
C ASN A 2 -35.74 -13.47 0.45
N GLN A 3 -35.58 -12.17 0.77
CA GLN A 3 -34.89 -11.28 -0.17
C GLN A 3 -33.37 -11.42 0.02
N PRO A 4 -32.58 -11.39 -1.06
CA PRO A 4 -31.12 -11.47 -0.96
C PRO A 4 -30.56 -10.24 -0.28
N ASP A 5 -29.48 -10.45 0.47
CA ASP A 5 -28.70 -9.40 1.12
C ASP A 5 -28.14 -8.42 0.09
N ARG A 6 -28.46 -7.14 0.20
CA ARG A 6 -28.07 -6.17 -0.84
C ARG A 6 -27.94 -4.76 -0.30
N GLU A 7 -27.33 -3.91 -1.10
CA GLU A 7 -27.21 -2.48 -0.82
C GLU A 7 -27.99 -1.68 -1.87
N GLU A 8 -28.88 -0.80 -1.41
CA GLU A 8 -29.68 0.07 -2.27
C GLU A 8 -29.42 1.55 -1.95
N LEU A 9 -29.39 2.38 -3.00
CA LEU A 9 -29.42 3.83 -2.86
C LEU A 9 -30.86 4.31 -3.02
N VAL A 10 -31.39 4.92 -1.96
CA VAL A 10 -32.75 5.45 -1.91
C VAL A 10 -32.72 6.97 -1.99
N PHE A 11 -33.45 7.53 -2.94
CA PHE A 11 -33.59 8.97 -3.14
C PHE A 11 -34.83 9.47 -2.40
N ASN A 12 -34.66 10.20 -1.30
CA ASN A 12 -35.79 10.80 -0.58
C ASN A 12 -36.20 12.12 -1.26
N THR A 13 -37.37 12.12 -1.91
CA THR A 13 -37.92 13.27 -2.65
C THR A 13 -38.21 14.50 -1.78
N GLY A 14 -38.45 14.33 -0.48
CA GLY A 14 -38.66 15.44 0.46
C GLY A 14 -37.38 15.96 1.15
N GLY A 15 -36.31 15.16 1.19
CA GLY A 15 -35.13 15.41 2.03
C GLY A 15 -33.86 15.88 1.31
N ARG A 16 -33.85 15.93 -0.04
CA ARG A 16 -32.66 16.21 -0.88
C ARG A 16 -31.41 15.37 -0.53
N ARG A 17 -31.58 14.23 0.15
CA ARG A 17 -30.50 13.35 0.61
C ARG A 17 -30.68 11.96 0.03
N VAL A 18 -29.58 11.41 -0.49
CA VAL A 18 -29.48 10.01 -0.88
C VAL A 18 -29.15 9.22 0.37
N THR A 19 -29.98 8.23 0.71
CA THR A 19 -29.76 7.34 1.85
C THR A 19 -29.39 5.96 1.33
N LYS A 20 -28.37 5.36 1.93
CA LYS A 20 -27.98 4.00 1.63
C LYS A 20 -28.62 3.05 2.63
N ILE A 21 -29.34 2.06 2.12
CA ILE A 21 -30.01 1.03 2.91
C ILE A 21 -29.33 -0.32 2.63
N ARG A 22 -29.12 -1.11 3.69
CA ARG A 22 -28.60 -2.46 3.60
C ARG A 22 -29.63 -3.45 4.10
N TYR A 23 -29.96 -4.43 3.28
CA TYR A 23 -30.71 -5.62 3.66
C TYR A 23 -29.68 -6.67 4.05
N LEU A 24 -29.71 -7.13 5.30
CA LEU A 24 -28.74 -8.07 5.84
C LEU A 24 -29.38 -8.95 6.91
N LEU A 25 -29.28 -10.27 6.79
CA LEU A 25 -29.78 -11.25 7.77
C LEU A 25 -31.28 -11.07 8.11
N GLY A 26 -32.07 -10.65 7.12
CA GLY A 26 -33.51 -10.38 7.30
C GLY A 26 -33.83 -9.04 7.97
N GLU A 27 -32.82 -8.26 8.35
CA GLU A 27 -32.93 -6.92 8.95
C GLU A 27 -32.62 -5.82 7.93
N ILE A 28 -33.12 -4.61 8.19
CA ILE A 28 -32.88 -3.43 7.36
C ILE A 28 -32.06 -2.42 8.16
N PHE A 29 -30.86 -2.14 7.68
CA PHE A 29 -29.94 -1.16 8.27
C PHE A 29 -29.90 0.11 7.43
N ILE A 30 -30.14 1.25 8.06
CA ILE A 30 -29.94 2.56 7.45
C ILE A 30 -28.51 3.02 7.74
N MET A 31 -27.71 3.28 6.71
CA MET A 31 -26.38 3.83 6.91
C MET A 31 -26.48 5.33 7.23
N THR A 32 -26.42 5.67 8.51
CA THR A 32 -26.46 7.06 8.98
C THR A 32 -25.07 7.70 8.97
N GLY A 33 -24.70 8.33 7.85
CA GLY A 33 -23.48 9.13 7.71
C GLY A 33 -22.17 8.35 7.79
N HIS A 34 -21.07 9.03 7.50
CA HIS A 34 -19.73 8.64 7.95
C HIS A 34 -19.24 9.82 8.77
N GLY A 35 -19.09 9.61 10.07
CA GLY A 35 -18.45 10.57 10.97
C GLY A 35 -17.05 10.08 11.31
N GLU A 36 -16.20 11.02 11.68
CA GLU A 36 -15.02 10.71 12.47
C GLU A 36 -15.45 9.97 13.75
N SER A 37 -14.68 8.94 14.15
CA SER A 37 -14.93 8.25 15.41
C SER A 37 -14.82 9.26 16.55
N PHE A 38 -15.51 9.03 17.68
CA PHE A 38 -15.40 9.93 18.83
C PHE A 38 -13.93 10.17 19.24
N ASP A 39 -13.11 9.12 19.17
CA ASP A 39 -11.68 9.16 19.49
C ASP A 39 -10.77 9.41 18.27
N SER A 40 -11.31 9.72 17.09
CA SER A 40 -10.44 10.00 15.95
C SER A 40 -9.81 11.37 16.08
N PHE A 41 -8.48 11.39 16.09
CA PHE A 41 -7.70 12.62 16.09
C PHE A 41 -6.61 12.54 14.99
N PRO A 42 -6.97 12.87 13.74
CA PRO A 42 -6.07 12.72 12.59
C PRO A 42 -4.70 13.40 12.74
N ALA A 43 -4.63 14.48 13.53
CA ALA A 43 -3.38 15.19 13.81
C ALA A 43 -2.32 14.33 14.51
N ILE A 44 -2.70 13.39 15.40
CA ILE A 44 -1.75 12.46 16.02
C ILE A 44 -1.18 11.52 14.96
N ALA A 45 -2.03 10.92 14.12
CA ALA A 45 -1.57 10.01 13.06
C ALA A 45 -0.67 10.72 12.04
N ALA A 46 -1.00 11.97 11.68
CA ALA A 46 -0.18 12.81 10.82
C ALA A 46 1.19 13.10 11.47
N HIS A 47 1.22 13.46 12.75
CA HIS A 47 2.45 13.74 13.48
C HIS A 47 3.37 12.51 13.56
N VAL A 48 2.83 11.35 13.92
CA VAL A 48 3.58 10.08 13.98
C VAL A 48 4.15 9.73 12.60
N THR A 49 3.36 9.87 11.53
CA THR A 49 3.80 9.57 10.16
C THR A 49 4.90 10.53 9.69
N ALA A 50 4.77 11.83 10.00
CA ALA A 50 5.78 12.82 9.68
C ALA A 50 7.09 12.56 10.43
N TYR A 51 7.01 12.27 11.73
CA TYR A 51 8.17 11.92 12.54
C TYR A 51 8.90 10.68 11.99
N ALA A 52 8.17 9.60 11.70
CA ALA A 52 8.75 8.38 11.13
C ALA A 52 9.48 8.64 9.80
N ARG A 53 8.92 9.51 8.94
CA ARG A 53 9.54 9.89 7.66
C ARG A 53 10.82 10.70 7.87
N MET A 54 10.80 11.66 8.78
CA MET A 54 11.99 12.47 9.11
C MET A 54 13.08 11.61 9.74
N TYR A 55 12.72 10.64 10.59
CA TYR A 55 13.67 9.69 11.16
C TYR A 55 14.28 8.80 10.07
N LEU A 56 13.47 8.25 9.16
CA LEU A 56 13.99 7.47 8.03
C LEU A 56 14.94 8.30 7.15
N TRP A 57 14.63 9.57 6.92
CA TRP A 57 15.52 10.49 6.22
C TRP A 57 16.85 10.69 6.97
N GLN A 58 16.83 10.91 8.29
CA GLN A 58 18.05 11.01 9.10
C GLN A 58 18.92 9.74 8.99
N LEU A 59 18.31 8.55 9.00
CA LEU A 59 19.02 7.30 8.79
C LEU A 59 19.66 7.24 7.40
N MET A 60 18.96 7.68 6.35
CA MET A 60 19.53 7.75 4.99
C MET A 60 20.73 8.69 4.92
N GLN A 61 20.65 9.84 5.63
CA GLN A 61 21.78 10.78 5.72
C GLN A 61 22.98 10.15 6.44
N GLN A 62 22.76 9.39 7.52
CA GLN A 62 23.82 8.70 8.25
C GLN A 62 24.43 7.54 7.44
N VAL A 63 23.60 6.77 6.73
CA VAL A 63 24.06 5.73 5.79
C VAL A 63 24.96 6.33 4.71
N GLY A 64 24.65 7.54 4.27
CA GLY A 64 25.36 8.26 3.23
C GLY A 64 24.83 7.95 1.83
N TYR A 65 24.87 8.96 0.96
CA TYR A 65 24.44 8.82 -0.42
C TYR A 65 25.23 7.72 -1.15
N GLY A 66 24.54 6.90 -1.95
CA GLY A 66 25.13 5.75 -2.65
C GLY A 66 25.21 4.46 -1.82
N ASN A 67 24.96 4.51 -0.51
CA ASN A 67 24.99 3.32 0.37
C ASN A 67 23.60 2.76 0.70
N TYR A 68 22.53 3.45 0.35
CA TYR A 68 21.15 2.96 0.39
C TYR A 68 20.61 2.76 -1.03
N MET A 69 19.92 1.64 -1.27
CA MET A 69 19.37 1.30 -2.59
C MET A 69 17.85 1.39 -2.64
N TYR A 70 17.17 1.25 -1.49
CA TYR A 70 15.71 1.26 -1.43
C TYR A 70 15.21 1.58 -0.02
N CYS A 71 14.04 2.21 0.08
CA CYS A 71 13.34 2.40 1.34
C CYS A 71 11.84 2.08 1.22
N ASP A 72 11.24 1.55 2.28
CA ASP A 72 9.79 1.35 2.37
C ASP A 72 9.31 1.47 3.81
N THR A 73 8.56 2.55 4.07
CA THR A 73 7.89 2.89 5.34
C THR A 73 8.82 3.05 6.54
N ASP A 74 9.44 1.96 6.98
CA ASP A 74 10.25 1.81 8.19
C ASP A 74 11.51 0.96 7.95
N SER A 75 11.88 0.73 6.68
CA SER A 75 13.02 -0.12 6.32
C SER A 75 13.91 0.52 5.25
N LEU A 76 15.21 0.19 5.31
CA LEU A 76 16.22 0.53 4.32
C LEU A 76 16.89 -0.76 3.81
N ILE A 77 17.16 -0.81 2.51
CA ILE A 77 18.10 -1.76 1.93
C ILE A 77 19.40 -1.00 1.69
N ILE A 78 20.47 -1.45 2.34
CA ILE A 78 21.78 -0.79 2.36
C ILE A 78 22.90 -1.78 2.04
N ASN A 79 24.06 -1.25 1.64
CA ASN A 79 25.29 -2.02 1.49
C ASN A 79 26.05 -2.15 2.83
N GLU A 80 27.23 -2.79 2.79
CA GLU A 80 28.04 -3.03 3.98
C GLU A 80 28.55 -1.72 4.62
N ILE A 81 28.97 -0.74 3.81
CA ILE A 81 29.40 0.58 4.30
C ILE A 81 28.26 1.28 5.04
N GLY A 82 27.05 1.24 4.47
CA GLY A 82 25.86 1.80 5.10
C GLY A 82 25.50 1.12 6.41
N LEU A 83 25.72 -0.20 6.50
CA LEU A 83 25.50 -0.96 7.74
C LEU A 83 26.50 -0.55 8.83
N ASP A 84 27.78 -0.41 8.48
CA ASP A 84 28.82 0.04 9.41
C ASP A 84 28.53 1.46 9.93
N ASN A 85 28.04 2.35 9.06
CA ASN A 85 27.63 3.71 9.45
C ASN A 85 26.45 3.73 10.45
N LEU A 86 25.63 2.69 10.49
CA LEU A 86 24.50 2.55 11.41
C LEU A 86 24.80 1.67 12.64
N HIS A 87 26.03 1.21 12.84
CA HIS A 87 26.37 0.18 13.83
C HIS A 87 25.82 0.47 15.25
N ASP A 88 25.93 1.71 15.72
CA ASP A 88 25.46 2.15 17.04
C ASP A 88 23.94 2.05 17.22
N LEU A 89 23.18 2.05 16.13
CA LEU A 89 21.72 1.99 16.14
C LEU A 89 21.19 0.57 15.97
N ILE A 90 22.06 -0.40 15.68
CA ILE A 90 21.64 -1.80 15.49
C ILE A 90 21.31 -2.44 16.83
N SER A 91 20.03 -2.70 17.06
CA SER A 91 19.54 -3.47 18.21
C SER A 91 18.24 -4.17 17.85
N SER A 92 18.16 -5.48 18.11
CA SER A 92 16.94 -6.26 17.86
C SER A 92 15.96 -6.28 19.03
N THR A 93 16.34 -5.70 20.18
CA THR A 93 15.58 -5.79 21.44
C THR A 93 15.17 -4.42 21.98
N THR A 94 15.89 -3.36 21.63
CA THR A 94 15.62 -2.01 22.11
C THR A 94 14.47 -1.38 21.30
N LEU A 95 13.53 -0.73 21.99
CA LEU A 95 12.50 0.06 21.32
C LEU A 95 13.14 1.18 20.48
N GLY A 96 12.77 1.25 19.20
CA GLY A 96 13.36 2.19 18.24
C GLY A 96 14.71 1.76 17.65
N GLY A 97 15.27 0.64 18.11
CA GLY A 97 16.49 0.05 17.55
C GLY A 97 16.28 -0.53 16.15
N LEU A 98 17.34 -0.52 15.35
CA LEU A 98 17.32 -1.07 13.99
C LEU A 98 17.65 -2.56 14.02
N LYS A 99 16.78 -3.37 13.42
CA LYS A 99 16.99 -4.81 13.29
C LYS A 99 17.48 -5.16 11.89
N ILE A 100 18.51 -6.01 11.83
CA ILE A 100 18.93 -6.63 10.57
C ILE A 100 17.93 -7.74 10.21
N GLU A 101 17.03 -7.48 9.27
CA GLU A 101 16.02 -8.43 8.84
C GLU A 101 16.59 -9.56 7.96
N LYS A 102 17.48 -9.23 7.01
CA LYS A 102 18.07 -10.22 6.09
C LYS A 102 19.33 -9.65 5.43
N LYS A 103 20.23 -10.55 5.02
CA LYS A 103 21.39 -10.24 4.16
C LYS A 103 21.28 -10.98 2.83
N THR A 104 21.82 -10.40 1.76
CA THR A 104 21.86 -11.00 0.41
C THR A 104 23.09 -10.50 -0.34
N ARG A 105 23.51 -11.25 -1.37
CA ARG A 105 24.51 -10.81 -2.36
C ARG A 105 23.88 -10.35 -3.68
N SER A 106 22.57 -10.50 -3.83
CA SER A 106 21.83 -10.14 -5.05
C SER A 106 20.55 -9.40 -4.70
N LEU A 107 20.34 -8.28 -5.38
CA LEU A 107 19.19 -7.40 -5.26
C LEU A 107 18.80 -6.93 -6.66
N ILE A 108 17.52 -7.07 -7.00
CA ILE A 108 16.93 -6.49 -8.21
C ILE A 108 15.74 -5.65 -7.78
N ILE A 109 15.76 -4.35 -8.07
CA ILE A 109 14.64 -3.44 -7.78
C ILE A 109 14.02 -3.06 -9.11
N ARG A 110 12.72 -3.34 -9.27
CA ARG A 110 11.95 -3.00 -10.48
C ARG A 110 10.99 -1.83 -10.23
N GLY A 111 10.68 -1.55 -8.97
CA GLY A 111 9.87 -0.40 -8.58
C GLY A 111 9.37 -0.51 -7.15
N LEU A 112 8.33 0.27 -6.85
CA LEU A 112 7.76 0.36 -5.51
C LEU A 112 7.12 -0.96 -5.08
N LYS A 113 7.72 -1.57 -4.06
CA LYS A 113 7.35 -2.90 -3.55
C LYS A 113 7.34 -3.95 -4.68
N ASP A 114 8.21 -3.80 -5.67
CA ASP A 114 8.54 -4.80 -6.69
C ASP A 114 10.06 -5.00 -6.73
N TYR A 115 10.55 -5.97 -5.96
CA TYR A 115 11.98 -6.29 -5.89
C TYR A 115 12.23 -7.76 -5.53
N THR A 116 13.43 -8.23 -5.85
CA THR A 116 13.95 -9.54 -5.49
C THR A 116 15.17 -9.36 -4.61
N PHE A 117 15.10 -9.84 -3.38
CA PHE A 117 16.17 -9.79 -2.38
C PHE A 117 16.66 -11.22 -2.11
N GLY A 118 17.70 -11.63 -2.83
CA GLY A 118 18.15 -13.02 -2.88
C GLY A 118 17.03 -13.92 -3.37
N SER A 119 16.62 -14.90 -2.54
CA SER A 119 15.49 -15.79 -2.83
C SER A 119 14.09 -15.19 -2.54
N LYS A 120 14.01 -14.01 -1.91
CA LYS A 120 12.72 -13.40 -1.53
C LYS A 120 12.25 -12.47 -2.64
N THR A 121 11.09 -12.74 -3.20
CA THR A 121 10.41 -11.84 -4.13
C THR A 121 9.27 -11.10 -3.43
N VAL A 122 9.21 -9.79 -3.61
CA VAL A 122 8.14 -8.92 -3.12
C VAL A 122 7.55 -8.22 -4.34
N ILE A 123 6.25 -8.39 -4.57
CA ILE A 123 5.53 -7.73 -5.67
C ILE A 123 4.19 -7.22 -5.13
N LYS A 124 3.98 -5.91 -5.23
CA LYS A 124 2.78 -5.26 -4.69
C LYS A 124 1.51 -5.83 -5.32
N GLY A 125 0.58 -6.27 -4.47
CA GLY A 125 -0.73 -6.75 -4.91
C GLY A 125 -0.72 -8.16 -5.51
N ILE A 126 0.45 -8.81 -5.59
CA ILE A 126 0.59 -10.20 -6.02
C ILE A 126 0.82 -11.08 -4.78
N ARG A 127 0.03 -12.14 -4.66
CA ARG A 127 0.11 -13.09 -3.55
C ARG A 127 1.33 -13.99 -3.69
N LYS A 128 1.83 -14.51 -2.55
CA LYS A 128 2.96 -15.45 -2.53
C LYS A 128 2.68 -16.76 -3.30
N ASN A 129 1.42 -17.16 -3.39
CA ASN A 129 0.97 -18.36 -4.10
C ASN A 129 0.37 -18.05 -5.49
N ALA A 130 0.53 -16.82 -5.99
CA ALA A 130 0.12 -16.49 -7.35
C ALA A 130 0.97 -17.27 -8.37
N ILE A 131 0.35 -17.67 -9.47
CA ILE A 131 1.01 -18.39 -10.56
C ILE A 131 1.42 -17.35 -11.60
N GLU A 132 2.71 -17.30 -11.95
CA GLU A 132 3.18 -16.49 -13.07
C GLU A 132 2.87 -17.22 -14.37
N LEU A 133 1.98 -16.63 -15.19
CA LEU A 133 1.59 -17.19 -16.48
C LEU A 133 2.58 -16.82 -17.58
N SER A 134 3.11 -15.60 -17.50
CA SER A 134 4.18 -15.06 -18.35
C SER A 134 4.80 -13.86 -17.64
N ALA A 135 5.89 -13.30 -18.18
CA ALA A 135 6.60 -12.18 -17.57
C ALA A 135 5.65 -11.01 -17.24
N GLY A 136 5.46 -10.71 -15.95
CA GLY A 136 4.59 -9.62 -15.50
C GLY A 136 3.09 -9.93 -15.50
N VAL A 137 2.68 -11.17 -15.79
CA VAL A 137 1.29 -11.62 -15.81
C VAL A 137 1.07 -12.72 -14.78
N TYR A 138 0.26 -12.41 -13.76
CA TYR A 138 0.04 -13.28 -12.61
C TYR A 138 -1.42 -13.67 -12.46
N GLN A 139 -1.69 -14.94 -12.23
CA GLN A 139 -2.99 -15.46 -11.86
C GLN A 139 -3.07 -15.65 -10.34
N GLN A 140 -4.13 -15.15 -9.72
CA GLN A 140 -4.35 -15.33 -8.28
C GLN A 140 -5.82 -15.32 -7.90
N GLU A 141 -6.11 -15.80 -6.71
CA GLU A 141 -7.45 -15.72 -6.12
C GLU A 141 -7.80 -14.30 -5.67
N LEU A 142 -9.02 -13.88 -5.97
CA LEU A 142 -9.70 -12.71 -5.45
C LEU A 142 -10.74 -13.17 -4.42
N TRP A 143 -10.49 -12.78 -3.17
CA TRP A 143 -11.38 -13.05 -2.05
C TRP A 143 -12.29 -11.83 -1.89
N PRO A 144 -13.62 -12.00 -2.07
CA PRO A 144 -14.53 -10.86 -2.02
C PRO A 144 -14.57 -10.28 -0.60
N SER A 145 -14.59 -8.94 -0.52
CA SER A 145 -14.93 -8.25 0.72
C SER A 145 -16.43 -8.35 0.96
N PHE A 146 -16.87 -8.14 2.20
CA PHE A 146 -18.30 -8.12 2.52
C PHE A 146 -19.09 -7.13 1.64
N ARG A 147 -18.56 -5.93 1.43
CA ARG A 147 -19.14 -4.95 0.50
C ARG A 147 -19.15 -5.46 -0.94
N GLY A 148 -18.10 -6.19 -1.36
CA GLY A 148 -18.04 -6.82 -2.67
C GLY A 148 -19.14 -7.88 -2.86
N LEU A 149 -19.47 -8.66 -1.82
CA LEU A 149 -20.55 -9.66 -1.84
C LEU A 149 -21.92 -9.00 -2.06
N LEU A 150 -22.22 -7.92 -1.33
CA LEU A 150 -23.50 -7.19 -1.42
C LEU A 150 -23.74 -6.51 -2.78
N HIS A 151 -22.72 -6.40 -3.62
CA HIS A 151 -22.82 -5.90 -5.00
C HIS A 151 -22.87 -7.01 -6.06
N ASN A 152 -22.71 -8.29 -5.67
CA ASN A 152 -22.86 -9.42 -6.58
C ASN A 152 -24.32 -9.89 -6.66
N ALA A 153 -24.66 -10.60 -7.73
CA ALA A 153 -26.00 -11.16 -7.94
C ALA A 153 -26.38 -12.24 -6.90
N GLU A 154 -25.39 -12.89 -6.28
CA GLU A 154 -25.55 -13.93 -5.26
C GLU A 154 -24.76 -13.55 -4.00
N PRO A 155 -25.30 -12.66 -3.16
CA PRO A 155 -24.63 -12.14 -1.96
C PRO A 155 -24.51 -13.19 -0.84
N GLU A 156 -25.40 -14.18 -0.85
CA GLU A 156 -25.45 -15.30 0.10
C GLU A 156 -24.37 -16.37 -0.15
N THR A 157 -23.67 -16.30 -1.29
CA THR A 157 -22.62 -17.26 -1.66
C THR A 157 -21.24 -16.61 -1.57
N TYR A 158 -20.33 -17.25 -0.82
CA TYR A 158 -18.95 -16.80 -0.73
C TYR A 158 -18.12 -17.44 -1.85
N THR A 159 -18.11 -16.81 -3.03
CA THR A 159 -17.34 -17.32 -4.18
C THR A 159 -15.95 -16.67 -4.29
N VAL A 160 -14.90 -17.48 -4.14
CA VAL A 160 -13.53 -17.08 -4.48
C VAL A 160 -13.38 -17.14 -6.01
N LYS A 161 -12.99 -16.00 -6.61
CA LYS A 161 -12.79 -15.90 -8.06
C LYS A 161 -11.30 -15.98 -8.37
N THR A 162 -10.96 -16.48 -9.56
CA THR A 162 -9.59 -16.34 -10.07
C THR A 162 -9.51 -15.11 -10.96
N ILE A 163 -8.48 -14.29 -10.78
CA ILE A 163 -8.22 -13.09 -11.58
C ILE A 163 -6.81 -13.11 -12.14
N VAL A 164 -6.63 -12.43 -13.28
CA VAL A 164 -5.32 -12.17 -13.88
C VAL A 164 -4.91 -10.72 -13.61
N LYS A 165 -3.66 -10.52 -13.19
CA LYS A 165 -3.04 -9.21 -12.93
C LYS A 165 -1.92 -8.99 -13.93
N HIS A 166 -1.93 -7.83 -14.57
CA HIS A 166 -0.87 -7.38 -15.46
C HIS A 166 -0.08 -6.27 -14.76
N LEU A 167 1.24 -6.44 -14.69
CA LEU A 167 2.16 -5.47 -14.09
C LEU A 167 2.98 -4.79 -15.19
N SER A 168 2.80 -3.49 -15.38
CA SER A 168 3.58 -2.72 -16.36
C SER A 168 5.03 -2.50 -15.92
N ARG A 169 5.28 -2.47 -14.61
CA ARG A 169 6.59 -2.08 -14.00
C ARG A 169 7.09 -0.70 -14.42
N GLU A 170 6.20 0.16 -14.88
CA GLU A 170 6.51 1.55 -15.14
C GLU A 170 6.60 2.33 -13.83
N TYR A 171 7.68 3.11 -13.66
CA TYR A 171 7.86 3.96 -12.50
C TYR A 171 7.33 5.36 -12.81
N THR A 172 6.22 5.75 -12.16
CA THR A 172 5.51 7.00 -12.46
C THR A 172 5.59 8.05 -11.34
N LYS A 173 6.54 7.92 -10.42
CA LYS A 173 6.65 8.80 -9.23
C LYS A 173 7.87 9.72 -9.22
N GLY A 174 8.55 9.82 -10.34
CA GLY A 174 9.76 10.60 -10.55
C GLY A 174 10.46 10.11 -11.82
N ASP A 175 11.49 10.83 -12.21
CA ASP A 175 12.33 10.48 -13.34
C ASP A 175 13.41 9.50 -12.89
N VAL A 176 13.51 8.36 -13.57
CA VAL A 176 14.49 7.33 -13.26
C VAL A 176 15.71 7.56 -14.15
N SER A 177 16.87 7.84 -13.53
CA SER A 177 18.13 8.00 -14.23
C SER A 177 18.67 6.65 -14.74
N ILE A 178 19.71 6.70 -15.58
CA ILE A 178 20.34 5.50 -16.17
C ILE A 178 20.96 4.56 -15.12
N ASP A 179 21.41 5.12 -13.99
CA ASP A 179 21.93 4.42 -12.82
C ASP A 179 20.84 3.97 -11.83
N GLY A 180 19.56 4.21 -12.16
CA GLY A 180 18.40 3.75 -11.40
C GLY A 180 18.02 4.66 -10.23
N VAL A 181 18.62 5.84 -10.10
CA VAL A 181 18.25 6.84 -9.10
C VAL A 181 16.95 7.53 -9.52
N VAL A 182 16.03 7.68 -8.57
CA VAL A 182 14.77 8.39 -8.80
C VAL A 182 14.94 9.85 -8.40
N VAL A 183 14.74 10.76 -9.35
CA VAL A 183 14.71 12.20 -9.14
C VAL A 183 13.24 12.64 -9.07
N PRO A 184 12.84 13.48 -8.09
CA PRO A 184 11.46 13.98 -8.02
C PRO A 184 11.14 14.83 -9.25
N PHE A 185 9.86 14.83 -9.65
CA PHE A 185 9.39 15.76 -10.67
C PHE A 185 9.65 17.20 -10.21
N VAL A 186 10.21 18.00 -11.11
CA VAL A 186 10.34 19.45 -10.92
C VAL A 186 9.07 20.09 -11.45
N PHE A 187 8.27 20.67 -10.56
CA PHE A 187 7.17 21.54 -10.98
C PHE A 187 7.79 22.87 -11.44
N ASP A 188 7.58 23.21 -12.71
CA ASP A 188 7.89 24.55 -13.20
C ASP A 188 6.74 25.48 -12.75
N ASP A 189 7.04 26.41 -11.85
CA ASP A 189 6.05 27.40 -11.36
C ASP A 189 5.63 28.41 -12.45
N SER A 190 6.11 28.29 -13.69
CA SER A 190 5.67 29.11 -14.82
C SER A 190 4.32 28.66 -15.38
N VAL A 191 3.26 28.73 -14.56
CA VAL A 191 1.91 28.84 -15.11
C VAL A 191 1.78 30.20 -15.76
N ALA A 192 1.89 30.24 -17.10
CA ALA A 192 1.39 31.36 -17.87
C ALA A 192 -0.10 31.51 -17.55
N ILE A 193 -0.44 32.55 -16.80
CA ILE A 193 -1.82 32.92 -16.53
C ILE A 193 -2.46 33.28 -17.88
N PRO A 194 -3.64 32.73 -18.24
CA PRO A 194 -4.34 33.08 -19.46
C PRO A 194 -4.74 34.56 -19.52
#